data_AF-A0A7X9JLW9-F1
#
_entry.id   AF-A0A7X9JLW9-F1
#
_cell.length_a   1.000
_cell.length_b   1.000
_cell.length_c   1.000
_cell.angle_alpha   90.00
_cell.angle_beta   90.00
_cell.angle_gamma   90.00
#
_symmetry.space_group_name_H-M   'P 1'
#
loop_
_entity.id
_entity.type
_entity.pdbx_description
1 polymer ?
#
loop_
_entity_poly.entity_id
_entity_poly.type
_entity_poly.pdbx_seq_one_letter_code
_entity_poly.pdbx_strand_id
1 'polypeptide(L)'
;MKLTEKNIAPEIFLNETLRQMYLIYLENTINHFFVNWTYETFGEVVTTEKLYKDVWAYVVKNFQYKNDPEDELLTAPKYLISTKKGDCDDFALFIKTVLAIYGIKSNFLLCGKNENEFTHICVLTYDGYILDGTNNRFNFLDNDYKFIKVVK
;
A
#
# COMPACT_ATOMS: atom_id res chain seq x y z
N MET A 1 -37.68 -13.65 -3.37
CA MET A 1 -37.20 -12.28 -3.14
C MET A 1 -35.83 -12.17 -3.80
N LYS A 2 -35.76 -11.64 -5.04
CA LYS A 2 -34.48 -11.43 -5.72
C LYS A 2 -33.83 -10.21 -5.07
N LEU A 3 -32.69 -10.42 -4.41
CA LEU A 3 -31.85 -9.31 -3.95
C LEU A 3 -31.40 -8.58 -5.20
N THR A 4 -31.93 -7.39 -5.44
CA THR A 4 -31.40 -6.49 -6.45
C THR A 4 -30.04 -6.04 -5.97
N GLU A 5 -28.99 -6.48 -6.66
CA GLU A 5 -27.65 -5.88 -6.60
C GLU A 5 -27.84 -4.38 -6.84
N LYS A 6 -27.84 -3.61 -5.75
CA LYS A 6 -27.72 -2.17 -5.85
C LYS A 6 -26.36 -1.94 -6.48
N ASN A 7 -26.34 -1.38 -7.70
CA ASN A 7 -25.17 -0.70 -8.24
C ASN A 7 -24.78 0.41 -7.26
N ILE A 8 -23.97 0.05 -6.27
CA ILE A 8 -23.29 0.99 -5.39
C ILE A 8 -22.24 1.67 -6.28
N ALA A 9 -22.24 3.00 -6.28
CA ALA A 9 -21.33 3.77 -7.14
C ALA A 9 -19.87 3.40 -6.82
N PRO A 10 -18.98 3.25 -7.83
CA PRO A 10 -17.56 2.90 -7.64
C PRO A 10 -16.83 3.76 -6.60
N GLU A 11 -17.21 5.03 -6.47
CA GLU A 11 -16.66 5.97 -5.49
C GLU A 11 -16.95 5.57 -4.03
N ILE A 12 -18.10 4.94 -3.75
CA ILE A 12 -18.47 4.50 -2.40
C ILE A 12 -17.59 3.32 -1.97
N PHE A 13 -17.32 2.37 -2.88
CA PHE A 13 -16.42 1.25 -2.61
C PHE A 13 -14.99 1.73 -2.32
N LEU A 14 -14.45 2.59 -3.19
CA LEU A 14 -13.11 3.16 -2.98
C LEU A 14 -12.97 3.87 -1.63
N ASN A 15 -13.96 4.67 -1.23
CA ASN A 15 -13.92 5.37 0.06
C ASN A 15 -13.94 4.40 1.26
N GLU A 16 -14.69 3.30 1.15
CA GLU A 16 -14.74 2.29 2.19
C GLU A 16 -13.43 1.49 2.28
N THR A 17 -12.85 1.10 1.14
CA THR A 17 -11.52 0.45 1.09
C THR A 17 -10.46 1.35 1.70
N LEU A 18 -10.39 2.63 1.32
CA LEU A 18 -9.46 3.61 1.92
C LEU A 18 -9.66 3.78 3.43
N ARG A 19 -10.92 3.75 3.90
CA ARG A 19 -11.24 3.81 5.33
C ARG A 19 -10.70 2.58 6.07
N GLN A 20 -10.91 1.38 5.51
CA GLN A 20 -10.41 0.14 6.09
C GLN A 20 -8.88 0.11 6.12
N MET A 21 -8.23 0.49 5.01
CA MET A 21 -6.78 0.64 4.94
C MET A 21 -6.26 1.59 6.03
N TYR A 22 -6.92 2.73 6.24
CA TYR A 22 -6.52 3.68 7.28
C TYR A 22 -6.64 3.09 8.70
N LEU A 23 -7.71 2.34 8.99
CA LEU A 23 -7.87 1.67 10.28
C LEU A 23 -6.81 0.60 10.52
N ILE A 24 -6.52 -0.23 9.51
CA ILE A 24 -5.48 -1.26 9.58
C ILE A 24 -4.10 -0.62 9.74
N TYR A 25 -3.84 0.48 9.00
CA TYR A 25 -2.64 1.29 9.15
C TYR A 25 -2.46 1.74 10.60
N LEU A 26 -3.47 2.38 11.20
CA LEU A 26 -3.39 2.84 12.59
C LEU A 26 -3.12 1.68 13.55
N GLU A 27 -3.83 0.57 13.40
CA GLU A 27 -3.66 -0.62 14.23
C GLU A 27 -2.22 -1.15 14.17
N ASN A 28 -1.62 -1.23 12.98
CA ASN A 28 -0.30 -1.84 12.79
C ASN A 28 0.85 -0.90 13.16
N THR A 29 0.66 0.42 13.10
CA THR A 29 1.69 1.38 13.58
C THR A 29 1.96 1.31 15.09
N ILE A 30 1.00 0.81 15.87
CA ILE A 30 1.15 0.65 17.33
C ILE A 30 1.26 -0.83 17.76
N ASN A 31 1.16 -1.76 16.81
CA ASN A 31 1.23 -3.18 17.10
C ASN A 31 2.67 -3.58 17.46
N HIS A 32 2.93 -3.94 18.72
CA HIS A 32 4.29 -4.23 19.20
C HIS A 32 5.01 -5.31 18.40
N PHE A 33 4.30 -6.35 17.95
CA PHE A 33 4.91 -7.40 17.12
C PHE A 33 5.40 -6.84 15.78
N PHE A 34 4.55 -6.09 15.08
CA PHE A 34 4.90 -5.51 13.79
C PHE A 34 5.98 -4.41 13.91
N VAL A 35 5.91 -3.60 14.95
CA VAL A 35 6.90 -2.55 15.24
C VAL A 35 8.27 -3.15 15.53
N ASN A 36 8.36 -4.17 16.40
CA ASN A 36 9.63 -4.83 16.69
C ASN A 36 10.19 -5.51 15.45
N TRP A 37 9.35 -6.24 14.71
CA TRP A 37 9.73 -6.87 13.45
C TRP A 37 10.29 -5.85 12.44
N THR A 38 9.69 -4.65 12.38
CA THR A 38 10.12 -3.57 11.48
C THR A 38 11.53 -3.08 11.82
N TYR A 39 11.84 -2.86 13.11
CA TYR A 39 13.18 -2.46 13.52
C TYR A 39 14.21 -3.59 13.39
N GLU A 40 13.83 -4.84 13.66
CA GLU A 40 14.71 -5.99 13.44
C GLU A 40 15.05 -6.20 11.96
N THR A 41 14.10 -5.91 11.06
CA THR A 41 14.26 -6.14 9.61
C THR A 41 15.02 -5.01 8.92
N PHE A 42 14.69 -3.76 9.23
CA PHE A 42 15.24 -2.60 8.51
C PHE A 42 16.32 -1.85 9.30
N GLY A 43 16.47 -2.12 10.59
CA GLY A 43 17.53 -1.55 11.44
C GLY A 43 17.42 -0.03 11.61
N GLU A 44 18.53 0.60 11.99
CA GLU A 44 18.59 2.05 12.11
C GLU A 44 18.61 2.75 10.74
N VAL A 45 17.91 3.88 10.65
CA VAL A 45 17.83 4.68 9.43
C VAL A 45 19.08 5.53 9.29
N VAL A 46 19.98 5.14 8.38
CA VAL A 46 21.15 5.95 8.02
C VAL A 46 20.73 7.15 7.15
N THR A 47 19.87 6.90 6.15
CA THR A 47 19.23 7.93 5.33
C THR A 47 17.81 7.51 4.96
N THR A 48 16.92 8.47 4.72
CA THR A 48 15.53 8.20 4.31
C THR A 48 15.47 7.47 2.97
N GLU A 49 16.27 7.90 1.98
CA GLU A 49 16.35 7.26 0.67
C GLU A 49 16.77 5.78 0.76
N LYS A 50 17.75 5.47 1.63
CA LYS A 50 18.17 4.08 1.85
C LYS A 50 17.01 3.26 2.41
N LEU A 51 16.31 3.77 3.43
CA LEU A 51 15.14 3.08 3.98
C LEU A 51 14.07 2.86 2.92
N TYR A 52 13.78 3.87 2.08
CA TYR A 52 12.79 3.74 0.99
C TYR A 52 13.14 2.60 0.05
N LYS A 53 14.41 2.56 -0.38
CA LYS A 53 14.90 1.51 -1.26
C LYS A 53 14.87 0.13 -0.60
N ASP A 54 15.22 0.04 0.67
CA ASP A 54 15.23 -1.23 1.41
C ASP A 54 13.82 -1.78 1.61
N VAL A 55 12.87 -0.92 2.00
CA VAL A 55 11.45 -1.29 2.17
C VAL A 55 10.83 -1.72 0.85
N TRP A 56 11.03 -0.93 -0.21
CA TRP A 56 10.57 -1.28 -1.55
C TRP A 56 11.18 -2.61 -2.03
N ALA A 57 12.50 -2.77 -1.91
CA ALA A 57 13.19 -3.99 -2.34
C ALA A 57 12.75 -5.21 -1.52
N TYR A 58 12.45 -5.02 -0.23
CA TYR A 58 11.91 -6.09 0.61
C TYR A 58 10.59 -6.58 0.07
N VAL A 59 9.64 -5.69 -0.21
CA VAL A 59 8.32 -6.05 -0.74
C VAL A 59 8.44 -6.77 -2.08
N VAL A 60 9.13 -6.16 -3.06
CA VAL A 60 9.28 -6.73 -4.40
C VAL A 60 9.96 -8.10 -4.39
N LYS A 61 10.91 -8.32 -3.48
CA LYS A 61 11.65 -9.59 -3.39
C LYS A 61 10.91 -10.68 -2.61
N ASN A 62 10.15 -10.31 -1.59
CA ASN A 62 9.62 -11.28 -0.64
C ASN A 62 8.13 -11.55 -0.81
N PHE A 63 7.35 -10.61 -1.37
CA PHE A 63 5.91 -10.76 -1.53
C PHE A 63 5.57 -11.16 -2.96
N GLN A 64 4.64 -12.11 -3.08
CA GLN A 64 4.11 -12.58 -4.35
C GLN A 64 2.79 -11.84 -4.63
N TYR A 65 2.76 -11.10 -5.74
CA TYR A 65 1.55 -10.46 -6.21
C TYR A 65 0.51 -11.50 -6.61
N LYS A 66 -0.71 -11.37 -6.09
CA LYS A 66 -1.87 -12.20 -6.45
C LYS A 66 -3.05 -11.26 -6.64
N ASN A 67 -3.51 -11.16 -7.88
CA ASN A 67 -4.72 -10.42 -8.20
C ASN A 67 -5.92 -11.27 -7.77
N ASP A 68 -6.61 -10.89 -6.70
CA ASP A 68 -7.76 -11.63 -6.20
C ASP A 68 -9.03 -11.25 -6.96
N PRO A 69 -9.83 -12.23 -7.43
CA PRO A 69 -11.14 -11.96 -8.03
C PRO A 69 -12.20 -11.70 -6.95
N GLU A 70 -12.91 -10.58 -7.10
CA GLU A 70 -14.23 -10.22 -6.55
C GLU A 70 -14.43 -10.12 -5.02
N ASP A 71 -13.53 -10.62 -4.17
CA ASP A 71 -13.54 -10.39 -2.71
C ASP A 71 -12.22 -9.70 -2.28
N GLU A 72 -12.19 -8.36 -2.34
CA GLU A 72 -11.11 -7.48 -1.85
C GLU A 72 -10.91 -7.65 -0.32
N LEU A 73 -10.26 -8.73 0.11
CA LEU A 73 -9.88 -8.88 1.51
C LEU A 73 -8.51 -8.23 1.74
N LEU A 74 -8.51 -7.04 2.35
CA LEU A 74 -7.27 -6.37 2.78
C LEU A 74 -6.51 -7.22 3.80
N THR A 75 -5.25 -7.52 3.50
CA THR A 75 -4.31 -8.22 4.37
C THR A 75 -3.53 -7.22 5.23
N ALA A 76 -3.71 -7.31 6.54
CA ALA A 76 -2.95 -6.44 7.46
C ALA A 76 -1.43 -6.69 7.37
N PRO A 77 -0.59 -5.64 7.50
CA PRO A 77 0.88 -5.75 7.41
C PRO A 77 1.49 -6.86 8.27
N LYS A 78 1.02 -7.02 9.52
CA LYS A 78 1.46 -8.11 10.43
C LYS A 78 1.24 -9.52 9.88
N TYR A 79 0.19 -9.72 9.08
CA TYR A 79 -0.08 -11.00 8.43
C TYR A 79 0.68 -11.14 7.12
N LEU A 80 0.88 -10.04 6.39
CA LEU A 80 1.61 -10.04 5.12
C LEU A 80 3.06 -10.55 5.26
N ILE A 81 3.69 -10.34 6.42
CA ILE A 81 5.03 -10.89 6.74
C ILE A 81 5.04 -12.43 6.62
N SER A 82 3.98 -13.10 7.07
CA SER A 82 3.90 -14.56 7.11
C SER A 82 3.30 -15.14 5.83
N THR A 83 2.24 -14.51 5.29
CA THR A 83 1.57 -14.99 4.08
C THR A 83 2.40 -14.74 2.83
N LYS A 84 3.15 -13.62 2.82
CA LYS A 84 3.95 -13.14 1.69
C LYS A 84 3.16 -13.05 0.38
N LYS A 85 1.85 -12.85 0.48
CA LYS A 85 0.91 -12.82 -0.65
C LYS A 85 -0.07 -11.70 -0.41
N GLY A 86 -0.29 -10.89 -1.45
CA GLY A 86 -1.22 -9.76 -1.44
C GLY A 86 -1.26 -9.09 -2.81
N ASP A 87 -1.96 -7.97 -2.88
CA ASP A 87 -2.15 -7.15 -4.07
C ASP A 87 -1.51 -5.75 -3.92
N CYS A 88 -1.92 -4.80 -4.77
CA CYS A 88 -1.40 -3.43 -4.72
C CYS A 88 -1.74 -2.71 -3.41
N ASP A 89 -2.94 -2.92 -2.88
CA ASP A 89 -3.43 -2.27 -1.66
C ASP A 89 -2.68 -2.79 -0.44
N ASP A 90 -2.51 -4.11 -0.34
CA ASP A 90 -1.74 -4.75 0.72
C ASP A 90 -0.29 -4.27 0.75
N PHE A 91 0.34 -4.19 -0.43
CA PHE A 91 1.73 -3.78 -0.55
C PHE A 91 1.89 -2.29 -0.19
N ALA A 92 1.00 -1.43 -0.69
CA ALA A 92 1.01 -0.01 -0.37
C ALA A 92 0.77 0.21 1.15
N LEU A 93 -0.16 -0.54 1.75
CA LEU A 93 -0.47 -0.47 3.17
C LEU A 93 0.73 -0.89 4.02
N PHE A 94 1.39 -1.99 3.66
CA PHE A 94 2.61 -2.44 4.33
C PHE A 94 3.72 -1.38 4.27
N ILE A 95 4.04 -0.87 3.08
CA ILE A 95 5.09 0.14 2.88
C ILE A 95 4.78 1.39 3.71
N LYS A 96 3.57 1.94 3.59
CA LYS A 96 3.17 3.14 4.33
C LYS A 96 3.26 2.95 5.85
N THR A 97 2.87 1.77 6.34
CA THR A 97 2.92 1.45 7.77
C THR A 97 4.37 1.40 8.28
N VAL A 98 5.28 0.75 7.54
CA VAL A 98 6.70 0.73 7.89
C VAL A 98 7.28 2.15 7.92
N LEU A 99 6.99 2.97 6.91
CA LEU A 99 7.47 4.36 6.89
C LEU A 99 6.98 5.18 8.08
N ALA A 100 5.71 5.00 8.48
CA ALA A 100 5.15 5.71 9.62
C ALA A 100 5.78 5.31 10.95
N ILE A 101 6.19 4.05 11.12
CA ILE A 101 6.95 3.59 12.31
C ILE A 101 8.27 4.35 12.44
N TYR A 102 8.92 4.67 11.32
CA TYR A 102 10.11 5.53 11.27
C TYR A 102 9.79 7.04 11.30
N GLY A 103 8.55 7.44 11.53
CA GLY A 103 8.12 8.84 11.58
C GLY A 103 8.07 9.55 10.22
N ILE A 104 8.11 8.79 9.11
CA ILE A 104 8.14 9.35 7.77
C ILE A 104 6.73 9.56 7.25
N LYS A 105 6.47 10.80 6.79
CA LYS A 105 5.19 11.19 6.20
C LYS A 105 5.09 10.75 4.74
N SER A 106 3.98 10.11 4.41
CA SER A 106 3.66 9.62 3.07
C SER A 106 2.14 9.59 2.88
N ASN A 107 1.71 9.53 1.64
CA ASN A 107 0.31 9.44 1.22
C ASN A 107 0.11 8.18 0.36
N PHE A 108 -1.13 7.72 0.26
CA PHE A 108 -1.46 6.79 -0.82
C PHE A 108 -1.59 7.56 -2.13
N LEU A 109 -1.13 6.95 -3.22
CA LEU A 109 -1.23 7.47 -4.57
C LEU A 109 -2.05 6.50 -5.41
N LEU A 110 -3.29 6.88 -5.72
CA LEU A 110 -4.19 6.15 -6.60
C LEU A 110 -3.84 6.48 -8.06
N CYS A 111 -3.78 5.45 -8.90
CA CYS A 111 -3.36 5.54 -10.29
C CYS A 111 -4.37 4.85 -11.20
N GLY A 112 -4.69 5.48 -12.33
CA GLY A 112 -5.67 5.00 -13.30
C GLY A 112 -5.26 5.31 -14.75
N LYS A 113 -5.63 4.44 -15.68
CA LYS A 113 -5.44 4.68 -17.12
C LYS A 113 -6.54 5.58 -17.70
N ASN A 114 -7.74 5.53 -17.10
CA ASN A 114 -8.91 6.32 -17.46
C ASN A 114 -9.29 7.28 -16.32
N GLU A 115 -10.02 8.34 -16.66
CA GLU A 115 -10.45 9.35 -15.69
C GLU A 115 -11.42 8.74 -14.67
N ASN A 116 -11.16 8.96 -13.38
CA ASN A 116 -11.95 8.43 -12.26
C ASN A 116 -12.04 6.90 -12.15
N GLU A 117 -11.23 6.16 -12.91
CA GLU A 117 -11.06 4.71 -12.80
C GLU A 117 -9.67 4.39 -12.26
N PHE A 118 -9.55 4.41 -10.93
CA PHE A 118 -8.30 4.04 -10.25
C PHE A 118 -8.22 2.52 -10.10
N THR A 119 -7.17 1.92 -10.67
CA THR A 119 -6.98 0.46 -10.71
C THR A 119 -5.70 0.02 -10.01
N HIS A 120 -4.96 0.98 -9.44
CA HIS A 120 -3.68 0.72 -8.82
C HIS A 120 -3.44 1.73 -7.69
N ILE A 121 -2.75 1.28 -6.66
CA ILE A 121 -2.35 2.11 -5.52
C ILE A 121 -0.88 1.87 -5.19
N CYS A 122 -0.20 2.94 -4.79
CA CYS A 122 1.17 2.87 -4.28
C CYS A 122 1.36 3.96 -3.22
N VAL A 123 2.60 4.17 -2.76
CA VAL A 123 2.94 5.16 -1.73
C VAL A 123 3.73 6.32 -2.33
N LEU A 124 3.33 7.55 -2.03
CA LEU A 124 4.07 8.77 -2.35
C LEU A 124 4.58 9.41 -1.06
N THR A 125 5.90 9.53 -0.91
CA THR A 125 6.52 10.22 0.22
C THR A 125 6.45 11.75 0.04
N TYR A 126 6.53 12.50 1.14
CA TYR A 126 6.43 13.97 1.08
C TYR A 126 7.62 14.64 0.40
N ASP A 127 8.76 13.96 0.34
CA ASP A 127 9.96 14.35 -0.40
C ASP A 127 9.97 13.84 -1.85
N GLY A 128 8.88 13.23 -2.33
CA GLY A 128 8.63 12.99 -3.75
C GLY A 128 9.03 11.60 -4.28
N TYR A 129 9.32 10.63 -3.42
CA TYR A 129 9.58 9.25 -3.83
C TYR A 129 8.29 8.46 -4.00
N ILE A 130 8.23 7.67 -5.06
CA ILE A 130 7.16 6.69 -5.33
C ILE A 130 7.64 5.30 -4.94
N LEU A 131 6.91 4.64 -4.06
CA LEU A 131 7.18 3.27 -3.65
C LEU A 131 6.03 2.37 -4.09
N ASP A 132 6.27 1.69 -5.20
CA ASP A 132 5.33 0.73 -5.79
C ASP A 132 5.87 -0.70 -5.57
N GLY A 133 5.19 -1.44 -4.68
CA GLY A 133 5.54 -2.83 -4.38
C GLY A 133 5.24 -3.82 -5.50
N THR A 134 4.50 -3.41 -6.53
CA THR A 134 4.18 -4.23 -7.71
C THR A 134 5.18 -4.00 -8.86
N ASN A 135 6.03 -2.98 -8.74
CA ASN A 135 6.97 -2.58 -9.79
C ASN A 135 8.41 -2.97 -9.42
N ASN A 136 9.13 -3.59 -10.36
CA ASN A 136 10.52 -3.98 -10.17
C ASN A 136 11.53 -2.83 -10.36
N ARG A 137 11.05 -1.60 -10.58
CA ARG A 137 11.86 -0.37 -10.64
C ARG A 137 11.56 0.54 -9.45
N PHE A 138 12.60 0.90 -8.70
CA PHE A 138 12.50 1.85 -7.59
C PHE A 138 12.18 3.27 -8.10
N ASN A 139 11.37 4.01 -7.33
CA ASN A 139 10.97 5.38 -7.62
C ASN A 139 10.44 5.58 -9.05
N PHE A 140 9.54 4.69 -9.45
CA PHE A 140 9.01 4.65 -10.80
C PHE A 140 7.50 4.41 -10.76
N LEU A 141 6.77 5.16 -11.58
CA LEU A 141 5.37 4.95 -11.87
C LEU A 141 5.23 4.72 -13.38
N ASP A 142 4.42 3.74 -13.77
CA ASP A 142 4.20 3.44 -15.18
C ASP A 142 3.60 4.64 -15.92
N ASN A 143 4.13 4.94 -17.11
CA ASN A 143 3.66 6.03 -17.97
C ASN A 143 2.24 5.79 -18.49
N ASP A 144 1.75 4.55 -18.43
CA ASP A 144 0.37 4.21 -18.76
C ASP A 144 -0.66 4.83 -17.80
N TYR A 145 -0.26 5.17 -16.57
CA TYR A 145 -1.13 5.85 -15.61
C TYR A 145 -1.22 7.34 -15.92
N LYS A 146 -2.31 7.74 -16.58
CA LYS A 146 -2.56 9.13 -16.99
C LYS A 146 -3.27 9.95 -15.92
N PHE A 147 -3.94 9.29 -14.98
CA PHE A 147 -4.73 9.92 -13.93
C PHE A 147 -4.21 9.48 -12.57
N ILE A 148 -3.87 10.45 -11.73
CA ILE A 148 -3.35 10.22 -10.39
C ILE A 148 -4.14 11.02 -9.35
N LYS A 149 -4.32 10.44 -8.16
CA LYS A 149 -4.97 11.10 -7.02
C LYS A 149 -4.21 10.78 -5.73
N VAL A 150 -3.76 11.84 -5.06
CA VAL A 150 -3.11 11.73 -3.75
C VAL A 150 -4.18 11.70 -2.66
N VAL A 151 -4.19 10.64 -1.86
CA VAL A 151 -5.07 10.49 -0.69
C VAL A 151 -4.32 11.02 0.53
N LYS A 152 -4.86 12.09 1.13
CA LYS A 152 -4.27 12.80 2.28
C LYS A 152 -4.78 12.26 3.60
#